data_AF-A0AAN5KU37-F1
#
_entry.id   AF-A0AAN5KU37-F1
#
_cell.length_a   1.000
_cell.length_b   1.000
_cell.length_c   1.000
_cell.angle_alpha   90.00
_cell.angle_beta   90.00
_cell.angle_gamma   90.00
#
_symmetry.space_group_name_H-M   'P 1'
#
loop_
_entity.id
_entity.type
_entity.pdbx_description
1 polymer ?
#
loop_
_entity_poly.entity_id
_entity_poly.type
_entity_poly.pdbx_seq_one_letter_code
_entity_poly.pdbx_strand_id
1 'polypeptide(L)'
;MTRQKWKELHSSHHREKRDSYVEYFKEHLIEHLTKEHDPNGETNQPGKIIEASRSTPGKLSRIFDAYYFPAPNYEELKAIHQKPNGLREHMQENLNGIIPVLLNEDRSALHPKVIEAIGRDNYEAILKTAEGNEQEIALQFLKAAIISYGQRMLDNTNDSNLKNTAFISIMPALEKLASEVTLNGLPEQSKEINPLDIQKMSDDLLKLLNEAANAGIHIPNGDKMRDKLTTVSDLMDPENESYNQLPEETKIQKAIENYDRAIETFITGVQETLKTEPPKPEEVSWFKKFLRFITGNEKLLQNADEKRYDQQIKVLSEISDLNKKLNSLPQEKNIPSEPEHTLDHGNESHMKL
;
A
#
# COMPACT_ATOMS: atom_id res chain seq x y z
N MET A 1 -19.78 -40.72 -24.71
CA MET A 1 -18.80 -40.22 -23.71
C MET A 1 -17.77 -41.33 -23.49
N THR A 2 -16.47 -41.09 -23.72
CA THR A 2 -15.44 -42.15 -23.75
C THR A 2 -14.92 -42.49 -22.34
N ARG A 3 -14.44 -43.73 -22.13
CA ARG A 3 -13.80 -44.19 -20.87
C ARG A 3 -12.66 -43.29 -20.39
N GLN A 4 -12.01 -42.60 -21.32
CA GLN A 4 -10.91 -41.66 -21.08
C GLN A 4 -11.41 -40.35 -20.44
N LYS A 5 -12.53 -39.80 -20.94
CA LYS A 5 -13.20 -38.65 -20.31
C LYS A 5 -13.73 -38.97 -18.91
N TRP A 6 -14.19 -40.20 -18.67
CA TRP A 6 -14.58 -40.65 -17.33
C TRP A 6 -13.41 -40.76 -16.36
N LYS A 7 -12.23 -41.20 -16.83
CA LYS A 7 -10.99 -41.19 -16.03
C LYS A 7 -10.52 -39.77 -15.73
N GLU A 8 -10.53 -38.86 -16.70
CA GLU A 8 -10.17 -37.45 -16.47
C GLU A 8 -11.13 -36.75 -15.49
N LEU A 9 -12.43 -37.07 -15.55
CA LEU A 9 -13.42 -36.54 -14.61
C LEU A 9 -13.27 -37.12 -13.19
N HIS A 10 -12.94 -38.41 -13.05
CA HIS A 10 -12.65 -39.02 -11.75
C HIS A 10 -11.30 -38.56 -11.17
N SER A 11 -10.28 -38.34 -12.01
CA SER A 11 -9.00 -37.77 -11.60
C SER A 11 -9.14 -36.31 -11.16
N SER A 12 -10.09 -35.55 -11.73
CA SER A 12 -10.35 -34.16 -11.31
C SER A 12 -11.12 -34.08 -9.99
N HIS A 13 -11.97 -35.07 -9.69
CA HIS A 13 -12.71 -35.14 -8.42
C HIS A 13 -11.92 -35.78 -7.26
N HIS A 14 -10.76 -36.38 -7.54
CA HIS A 14 -9.83 -36.92 -6.55
C HIS A 14 -8.47 -36.22 -6.53
N ARG A 15 -8.39 -34.94 -6.96
CA ARG A 15 -7.35 -34.08 -6.41
C ARG A 15 -7.64 -33.99 -4.91
N GLU A 16 -6.85 -34.70 -4.10
CA GLU A 16 -6.72 -34.43 -2.67
C GLU A 16 -6.77 -32.92 -2.50
N LYS A 17 -7.72 -32.42 -1.71
CA LYS A 17 -7.73 -31.01 -1.30
C LYS A 17 -6.35 -30.77 -0.71
N ARG A 18 -5.44 -30.16 -1.48
CA ARG A 18 -4.28 -29.51 -0.86
C ARG A 18 -4.88 -28.47 0.06
N ASP A 19 -4.59 -28.58 1.34
CA ASP A 19 -4.94 -27.52 2.27
C ASP A 19 -4.39 -26.21 1.70
N SER A 20 -5.20 -25.16 1.75
CA SER A 20 -4.71 -23.85 1.32
C SER A 20 -3.56 -23.45 2.24
N TYR A 21 -2.62 -22.65 1.73
CA TYR A 21 -1.51 -22.11 2.53
C TYR A 21 -1.99 -21.62 3.90
N VAL A 22 -3.09 -20.86 3.91
CA VAL A 22 -3.69 -20.29 5.12
C VAL A 22 -4.14 -21.36 6.11
N GLU A 23 -4.88 -22.38 5.67
CA GLU A 23 -5.38 -23.42 6.58
C GLU A 23 -4.23 -24.24 7.16
N TYR A 24 -3.28 -24.66 6.30
CA TYR A 24 -2.07 -25.35 6.76
C TYR A 24 -1.28 -24.51 7.76
N PHE A 25 -1.14 -23.20 7.49
CA PHE A 25 -0.43 -22.28 8.36
C PHE A 25 -1.08 -22.23 9.74
N LYS A 26 -2.41 -22.08 9.81
CA LYS A 26 -3.14 -22.02 11.08
C LYS A 26 -3.02 -23.32 11.88
N GLU A 27 -3.09 -24.47 11.21
CA GLU A 27 -3.06 -25.78 11.86
C GLU A 27 -1.67 -26.13 12.41
N HIS A 28 -0.60 -25.79 11.69
CA HIS A 28 0.75 -26.28 11.99
C HIS A 28 1.73 -25.21 12.50
N LEU A 29 1.33 -23.94 12.63
CA LEU A 29 2.23 -22.86 13.09
C LEU A 29 2.85 -23.18 14.46
N ILE A 30 2.01 -23.55 15.43
CA ILE A 30 2.48 -23.78 16.81
C ILE A 30 3.40 -25.00 16.86
N GLU A 31 3.01 -26.08 16.20
CA GLU A 31 3.84 -27.29 16.06
C GLU A 31 5.21 -26.94 15.48
N HIS A 32 5.26 -26.16 14.39
CA HIS A 32 6.50 -25.71 13.78
C HIS A 32 7.38 -24.94 14.76
N LEU A 33 6.85 -23.91 15.42
CA LEU A 33 7.62 -23.04 16.32
C LEU A 33 8.16 -23.77 17.57
N THR A 34 7.48 -24.82 18.03
CA THR A 34 7.92 -25.61 19.19
C THR A 34 9.02 -26.62 18.88
N LYS A 35 9.41 -26.82 17.61
CA LYS A 35 10.47 -27.77 17.26
C LYS A 35 11.81 -27.33 17.86
N GLU A 36 12.35 -28.19 18.73
CA GLU A 36 13.61 -27.96 19.41
C GLU A 36 14.79 -27.83 18.44
N HIS A 37 15.87 -27.22 18.92
CA HIS A 37 17.13 -27.13 18.20
C HIS A 37 17.73 -28.53 18.00
N ASP A 38 17.80 -28.99 16.75
CA ASP A 38 18.59 -30.15 16.37
C ASP A 38 19.92 -29.70 15.74
N PRO A 39 21.08 -29.93 16.38
CA PRO A 39 22.39 -29.57 15.83
C PRO A 39 22.65 -30.16 14.44
N ASN A 40 22.10 -31.34 14.15
CA ASN A 40 22.23 -32.03 12.85
C ASN A 40 21.07 -31.73 11.89
N GLY A 41 20.09 -30.96 12.35
CA GLY A 41 18.93 -30.58 11.58
C GLY A 41 19.22 -29.50 10.53
N GLU A 42 18.19 -29.15 9.75
CA GLU A 42 18.27 -28.13 8.71
C GLU A 42 18.82 -26.78 9.22
N THR A 43 19.43 -26.01 8.33
CA THR A 43 20.10 -24.73 8.66
C THR A 43 19.15 -23.75 9.34
N ASN A 44 17.91 -23.65 8.85
CA ASN A 44 16.93 -22.64 9.30
C ASN A 44 15.76 -23.26 10.09
N GLN A 45 16.05 -24.30 10.88
CA GLN A 45 15.06 -24.82 11.84
C GLN A 45 14.61 -23.73 12.83
N PRO A 46 13.33 -23.73 13.24
CA PRO A 46 12.78 -22.65 14.05
C PRO A 46 13.51 -22.49 15.39
N GLY A 47 13.85 -23.57 16.09
CA GLY A 47 14.67 -23.51 17.30
C GLY A 47 16.05 -22.86 17.11
N LYS A 48 16.73 -23.12 15.97
CA LYS A 48 17.99 -22.45 15.61
C LYS A 48 17.80 -20.95 15.39
N ILE A 49 16.74 -20.59 14.68
CA ILE A 49 16.44 -19.19 14.37
C ILE A 49 16.06 -18.43 15.64
N ILE A 50 15.24 -19.02 16.52
CA ILE A 50 14.86 -18.44 17.81
C ILE A 50 16.10 -18.16 18.68
N GLU A 51 16.98 -19.15 18.84
CA GLU A 51 18.22 -18.99 19.60
C GLU A 51 19.12 -17.89 19.01
N ALA A 52 19.31 -17.89 17.69
CA ALA A 52 20.10 -16.86 17.00
C ALA A 52 19.48 -15.46 17.15
N SER A 53 18.14 -15.38 17.20
CA SER A 53 17.40 -14.12 17.28
C SER A 53 17.56 -13.41 18.62
N ARG A 54 18.01 -14.13 19.67
CA ARG A 54 18.37 -13.53 20.97
C ARG A 54 19.49 -12.48 20.82
N SER A 55 20.33 -12.60 19.79
CA SER A 55 21.40 -11.64 19.49
C SER A 55 20.99 -10.53 18.51
N THR A 56 19.99 -10.77 17.67
CA THR A 56 19.42 -9.76 16.76
C THR A 56 18.05 -10.20 16.23
N PRO A 57 16.99 -9.39 16.38
CA PRO A 57 15.65 -9.72 15.90
C PRO A 57 15.58 -10.00 14.39
N GLY A 58 16.50 -9.45 13.59
CA GLY A 58 16.51 -9.63 12.14
C GLY A 58 16.66 -11.09 11.68
N LYS A 59 17.14 -12.00 12.54
CA LYS A 59 17.19 -13.44 12.22
C LYS A 59 15.79 -14.07 12.10
N LEU A 60 14.78 -13.49 12.76
CA LEU A 60 13.40 -13.97 12.68
C LEU A 60 12.82 -13.92 11.26
N SER A 61 13.38 -13.11 10.36
CA SER A 61 13.01 -13.10 8.93
C SER A 61 13.15 -14.47 8.23
N ARG A 62 13.83 -15.44 8.86
CA ARG A 62 14.06 -16.81 8.36
C ARG A 62 13.29 -17.89 9.13
N ILE A 63 12.42 -17.51 10.07
CA ILE A 63 11.75 -18.45 11.00
C ILE A 63 10.87 -19.50 10.30
N PHE A 64 10.41 -19.19 9.09
CA PHE A 64 9.55 -20.06 8.28
C PHE A 64 10.27 -20.73 7.10
N ASP A 65 11.59 -20.61 6.96
CA ASP A 65 12.33 -21.23 5.86
C ASP A 65 12.23 -22.76 5.89
N ALA A 66 12.26 -23.37 7.09
CA ALA A 66 12.06 -24.81 7.28
C ALA A 66 10.57 -25.19 7.49
N TYR A 67 9.63 -24.30 7.15
CA TYR A 67 8.20 -24.56 7.30
C TYR A 67 7.62 -25.12 6.00
N TYR A 68 7.29 -26.41 6.00
CA TYR A 68 6.95 -27.19 4.80
C TYR A 68 5.50 -27.03 4.32
N PHE A 69 5.01 -25.79 4.24
CA PHE A 69 3.64 -25.51 3.80
C PHE A 69 3.42 -25.74 2.30
N PRO A 70 2.16 -25.97 1.88
CA PRO A 70 1.78 -26.02 0.47
C PRO A 70 1.97 -24.65 -0.16
N ALA A 71 2.84 -24.57 -1.17
CA ALA A 71 3.13 -23.37 -1.94
C ALA A 71 3.05 -23.68 -3.45
N PRO A 72 2.73 -22.68 -4.29
CA PRO A 72 2.71 -22.84 -5.73
C PRO A 72 4.11 -23.15 -6.28
N ASN A 73 4.16 -23.77 -7.45
CA ASN A 73 5.40 -23.85 -8.23
C ASN A 73 5.62 -22.55 -9.03
N TYR A 74 6.76 -22.46 -9.73
CA TYR A 74 7.09 -21.30 -10.53
C TYR A 74 6.02 -20.91 -11.57
N GLU A 75 5.47 -21.86 -12.33
CA GLU A 75 4.50 -21.53 -13.39
C GLU A 75 3.19 -20.97 -12.81
N GLU A 76 2.74 -21.54 -11.68
CA GLU A 76 1.57 -21.05 -10.95
C GLU A 76 1.79 -19.62 -10.44
N LEU A 77 2.95 -19.35 -9.82
CA LEU A 77 3.25 -18.03 -9.29
C LEU A 77 3.58 -17.00 -10.38
N LYS A 78 4.15 -17.43 -11.51
CA LYS A 78 4.37 -16.61 -12.70
C LYS A 78 3.03 -16.14 -13.28
N ALA A 79 2.04 -17.02 -13.39
CA ALA A 79 0.71 -16.64 -13.88
C ALA A 79 0.02 -15.61 -12.96
N ILE A 80 0.30 -15.67 -11.65
CA ILE A 80 -0.15 -14.65 -10.68
C ILE A 80 0.63 -13.35 -10.89
N HIS A 81 1.96 -13.43 -11.00
CA HIS A 81 2.84 -12.27 -11.14
C HIS A 81 2.65 -11.50 -12.45
N GLN A 82 2.27 -12.19 -13.53
CA GLN A 82 1.97 -11.58 -14.83
C GLN A 82 0.68 -10.75 -14.84
N LYS A 83 -0.22 -10.96 -13.89
CA LYS A 83 -1.40 -10.09 -13.75
C LYS A 83 -0.95 -8.77 -13.11
N PRO A 84 -1.46 -7.62 -13.57
CA PRO A 84 -1.29 -6.37 -12.86
C PRO A 84 -1.63 -6.57 -11.38
N ASN A 85 -0.68 -6.28 -10.50
CA ASN A 85 -0.79 -6.39 -9.03
C ASN A 85 -1.09 -7.78 -8.47
N GLY A 86 -1.14 -8.83 -9.31
CA GLY A 86 -1.61 -10.14 -8.89
C GLY A 86 -0.77 -10.75 -7.75
N LEU A 87 0.55 -10.52 -7.75
CA LEU A 87 1.41 -10.99 -6.66
C LEU A 87 1.10 -10.28 -5.33
N ARG A 88 0.81 -8.98 -5.35
CA ARG A 88 0.45 -8.21 -4.14
C ARG A 88 -0.91 -8.67 -3.61
N GLU A 89 -1.91 -8.77 -4.47
CA GLU A 89 -3.26 -9.23 -4.10
C GLU A 89 -3.20 -10.63 -3.49
N HIS A 90 -2.48 -11.55 -4.15
CA HIS A 90 -2.29 -12.92 -3.68
C HIS A 90 -1.61 -12.96 -2.30
N MET A 91 -0.56 -12.17 -2.10
CA MET A 91 0.10 -12.10 -0.79
C MET A 91 -0.77 -11.43 0.27
N GLN A 92 -1.56 -10.42 -0.09
CA GLN A 92 -2.49 -9.77 0.83
C GLN A 92 -3.59 -10.72 1.29
N GLU A 93 -4.13 -11.55 0.40
CA GLU A 93 -5.11 -12.59 0.75
C GLU A 93 -4.53 -13.61 1.74
N ASN A 94 -3.30 -14.06 1.49
CA ASN A 94 -2.56 -14.93 2.40
C ASN A 94 -2.34 -14.27 3.77
N LEU A 95 -1.89 -13.01 3.78
CA LEU A 95 -1.65 -12.23 5.00
C LEU A 95 -2.95 -12.04 5.80
N ASN A 96 -4.06 -11.71 5.15
CA ASN A 96 -5.38 -11.60 5.79
C ASN A 96 -5.76 -12.89 6.52
N GLY A 97 -5.36 -14.05 5.98
CA GLY A 97 -5.61 -15.35 6.58
C GLY A 97 -4.74 -15.70 7.78
N ILE A 98 -3.47 -15.27 7.79
CA ILE A 98 -2.48 -15.66 8.82
C ILE A 98 -2.28 -14.62 9.93
N ILE A 99 -2.49 -13.33 9.65
CA ILE A 99 -2.33 -12.24 10.63
C ILE A 99 -3.11 -12.51 11.93
N PRO A 100 -4.39 -12.94 11.89
CA PRO A 100 -5.16 -13.20 13.11
C PRO A 100 -4.60 -14.33 14.00
N VAL A 101 -3.72 -15.18 13.46
CA VAL A 101 -3.08 -16.27 14.21
C VAL A 101 -1.68 -15.90 14.65
N LEU A 102 -0.99 -15.05 13.88
CA LEU A 102 0.35 -14.56 14.21
C LEU A 102 0.32 -13.43 15.24
N LEU A 103 -0.64 -12.51 15.15
CA LEU A 103 -0.68 -11.28 15.94
C LEU A 103 -1.83 -11.28 16.95
N ASN A 104 -1.70 -10.43 17.97
CA ASN A 104 -2.81 -10.13 18.88
C ASN A 104 -3.92 -9.29 18.19
N GLU A 105 -5.06 -9.15 18.86
CA GLU A 105 -6.27 -8.52 18.28
C GLU A 105 -6.05 -7.06 17.86
N ASP A 106 -5.25 -6.31 18.61
CA ASP A 106 -4.92 -4.91 18.33
C ASP A 106 -3.73 -4.73 17.36
N ARG A 107 -3.13 -5.84 16.91
CA ARG A 107 -2.01 -5.91 15.96
C ARG A 107 -0.81 -5.09 16.41
N SER A 108 -0.52 -5.11 17.71
CA SER A 108 0.64 -4.43 18.31
C SER A 108 1.80 -5.38 18.62
N ALA A 109 1.54 -6.68 18.73
CA ALA A 109 2.52 -7.70 19.11
C ALA A 109 2.17 -9.07 18.52
N LEU A 110 3.05 -10.06 18.74
CA LEU A 110 2.73 -11.46 18.46
C LEU A 110 1.58 -11.94 19.34
N HIS A 111 0.79 -12.87 18.80
CA HIS A 111 -0.28 -13.51 19.56
C HIS A 111 0.31 -14.27 20.76
N PRO A 112 -0.33 -14.26 21.96
CA PRO A 112 0.22 -14.91 23.16
C PRO A 112 0.59 -16.39 22.97
N LYS A 113 -0.21 -17.14 22.19
CA LYS A 113 0.10 -18.54 21.84
C LYS A 113 1.38 -18.70 21.02
N VAL A 114 1.69 -17.73 20.16
CA VAL A 114 2.93 -17.72 19.37
C VAL A 114 4.12 -17.42 20.27
N ILE A 115 3.98 -16.45 21.20
CA ILE A 115 4.99 -16.17 22.23
C ILE A 115 5.26 -17.41 23.09
N GLU A 116 4.21 -18.11 23.50
CA GLU A 116 4.34 -19.36 24.25
C GLU A 116 5.07 -20.45 23.44
N ALA A 117 4.76 -20.59 22.15
CA ALA A 117 5.41 -21.56 21.27
C ALA A 117 6.90 -21.27 21.04
N ILE A 118 7.30 -19.99 21.00
CA ILE A 118 8.70 -19.56 20.94
C ILE A 118 9.44 -19.87 22.26
N GLY A 119 8.69 -19.96 23.37
CA GLY A 119 9.20 -20.01 24.73
C GLY A 119 9.35 -18.61 25.31
N ARG A 120 8.76 -18.36 26.49
CA ARG A 120 8.72 -17.03 27.12
C ARG A 120 10.11 -16.46 27.36
N ASP A 121 11.04 -17.27 27.89
CA ASP A 121 12.42 -16.85 28.14
C ASP A 121 13.15 -16.43 26.85
N ASN A 122 12.89 -17.15 25.75
CA ASN A 122 13.44 -16.80 24.44
C ASN A 122 12.85 -15.49 23.93
N TYR A 123 11.53 -15.34 24.02
CA TYR A 123 10.85 -14.12 23.60
C TYR A 123 11.31 -12.91 24.40
N GLU A 124 11.42 -13.01 25.72
CA GLU A 124 11.94 -11.93 26.59
C GLU A 124 13.37 -11.55 26.22
N ALA A 125 14.23 -12.53 25.91
CA ALA A 125 15.59 -12.27 25.45
C ALA A 125 15.62 -11.53 24.10
N ILE A 126 14.78 -11.93 23.15
CA ILE A 126 14.66 -11.26 21.84
C ILE A 126 14.11 -9.83 22.03
N LEU A 127 13.09 -9.67 22.87
CA LEU A 127 12.47 -8.38 23.18
C LEU A 127 13.46 -7.40 23.80
N LYS A 128 14.32 -7.87 24.69
CA LYS A 128 15.40 -7.06 25.25
C LYS A 128 16.36 -6.54 24.17
N THR A 129 16.73 -7.38 23.22
CA THR A 129 17.61 -7.00 22.09
C THR A 129 16.88 -6.09 21.09
N ALA A 130 15.56 -6.20 20.99
CA ALA A 130 14.70 -5.28 20.25
C ALA A 130 14.39 -3.98 21.02
N GLU A 131 15.06 -3.70 22.15
CA GLU A 131 14.83 -2.51 22.99
C GLU A 131 13.37 -2.37 23.49
N GLY A 132 12.69 -3.50 23.71
CA GLY A 132 11.28 -3.51 24.13
C GLY A 132 10.29 -3.31 22.97
N ASN A 133 10.74 -3.33 21.71
CA ASN A 133 9.89 -3.13 20.55
C ASN A 133 9.19 -4.43 20.11
N GLU A 134 8.02 -4.71 20.68
CA GLU A 134 7.18 -5.88 20.30
C GLU A 134 6.69 -5.81 18.85
N GLN A 135 6.44 -4.60 18.34
CA GLN A 135 5.98 -4.37 16.96
C GLN A 135 7.03 -4.79 15.94
N GLU A 136 8.31 -4.51 16.20
CA GLU A 136 9.41 -4.92 15.32
C GLU A 136 9.49 -6.44 15.24
N ILE A 137 9.36 -7.14 16.38
CA ILE A 137 9.37 -8.61 16.40
C ILE A 137 8.18 -9.17 15.60
N ALA A 138 6.98 -8.64 15.82
CA ALA A 138 5.79 -9.01 15.07
C ALA A 138 5.97 -8.79 13.55
N LEU A 139 6.56 -7.66 13.17
CA LEU A 139 6.83 -7.31 11.78
C LEU A 139 7.82 -8.29 11.12
N GLN A 140 8.84 -8.75 11.86
CA GLN A 140 9.78 -9.76 11.34
C GLN A 140 9.09 -11.09 11.01
N PHE A 141 8.06 -11.50 11.76
CA PHE A 141 7.27 -12.69 11.44
C PHE A 141 6.45 -12.52 10.15
N LEU A 142 5.86 -11.34 9.93
CA LEU A 142 5.14 -11.06 8.67
C LEU A 142 6.07 -11.02 7.46
N LYS A 143 7.25 -10.39 7.61
CA LYS A 143 8.32 -10.41 6.61
C LYS A 143 8.74 -11.84 6.28
N ALA A 144 8.96 -12.66 7.31
CA ALA A 144 9.34 -14.05 7.14
C ALA A 144 8.29 -14.83 6.34
N ALA A 145 6.99 -14.63 6.62
CA ALA A 145 5.92 -15.32 5.91
C ALA A 145 5.92 -15.03 4.39
N ILE A 146 6.24 -13.80 3.99
CA ILE A 146 6.34 -13.42 2.57
C ILE A 146 7.59 -14.02 1.92
N ILE A 147 8.75 -13.89 2.56
CA ILE A 147 10.03 -14.37 2.02
C ILE A 147 10.06 -15.91 1.94
N SER A 148 9.59 -16.59 2.99
CA SER A 148 9.53 -18.05 3.02
C SER A 148 8.58 -18.59 1.95
N TYR A 149 7.52 -17.85 1.61
CA TYR A 149 6.61 -18.23 0.52
C TYR A 149 7.33 -18.32 -0.83
N GLY A 150 8.18 -17.33 -1.11
CA GLY A 150 9.05 -17.33 -2.29
C GLY A 150 10.07 -18.46 -2.27
N GLN A 151 10.74 -18.66 -1.13
CA GLN A 151 11.71 -19.75 -0.97
C GLN A 151 11.05 -21.12 -1.18
N ARG A 152 9.86 -21.34 -0.62
CA ARG A 152 9.12 -22.60 -0.77
C ARG A 152 8.70 -22.86 -2.22
N MET A 153 8.35 -21.81 -2.97
CA MET A 153 8.10 -21.91 -4.41
C MET A 153 9.37 -22.35 -5.18
N LEU A 154 10.54 -21.80 -4.83
CA LEU A 154 11.81 -22.24 -5.41
C LEU A 154 12.09 -23.71 -5.07
N ASP A 155 11.81 -24.14 -3.85
CA ASP A 155 12.00 -25.54 -3.44
C ASP A 155 11.08 -26.49 -4.22
N ASN A 156 9.84 -26.06 -4.49
CA ASN A 156 8.84 -26.83 -5.24
C ASN A 156 9.06 -26.84 -6.76
N THR A 157 10.04 -26.08 -7.29
CA THR A 157 10.30 -25.97 -8.73
C THR A 157 11.46 -26.87 -9.15
N ASN A 158 11.22 -28.09 -9.64
CA ASN A 158 12.34 -29.03 -9.88
C ASN A 158 13.34 -28.61 -10.97
N ASP A 159 12.94 -27.80 -11.95
CA ASP A 159 13.79 -27.37 -13.05
C ASP A 159 14.75 -26.24 -12.62
N SER A 160 16.05 -26.46 -12.74
CA SER A 160 17.08 -25.50 -12.32
C SER A 160 17.06 -24.17 -13.09
N ASN A 161 16.69 -24.18 -14.36
CA ASN A 161 16.58 -22.96 -15.16
C ASN A 161 15.36 -22.15 -14.74
N LEU A 162 14.24 -22.83 -14.44
CA LEU A 162 13.04 -22.19 -13.90
C LEU A 162 13.30 -21.64 -12.50
N LYS A 163 14.01 -22.37 -11.62
CA LYS A 163 14.43 -21.85 -10.30
C LYS A 163 15.24 -20.56 -10.45
N ASN A 164 16.23 -20.54 -11.35
CA ASN A 164 17.05 -19.35 -11.57
C ASN A 164 16.20 -18.17 -12.10
N THR A 165 15.28 -18.45 -13.03
CA THR A 165 14.37 -17.43 -13.57
C THR A 165 13.44 -16.88 -12.49
N ALA A 166 12.91 -17.74 -11.63
CA ALA A 166 12.06 -17.36 -10.51
C ALA A 166 12.82 -16.54 -9.46
N PHE A 167 14.07 -16.91 -9.18
CA PHE A 167 14.96 -16.18 -8.29
C PHE A 167 15.26 -14.77 -8.79
N ILE A 168 15.39 -14.57 -10.11
CA ILE A 168 15.69 -13.26 -10.70
C ILE A 168 14.43 -12.40 -10.88
N SER A 169 13.27 -13.01 -11.16
CA SER A 169 12.05 -12.26 -11.52
C SER A 169 11.03 -12.11 -10.38
N ILE A 170 10.79 -13.16 -9.59
CA ILE A 170 9.71 -13.18 -8.58
C ILE A 170 10.24 -12.84 -7.18
N MET A 171 11.41 -13.38 -6.79
CA MET A 171 11.96 -13.12 -5.46
C MET A 171 12.18 -11.63 -5.16
N PRO A 172 12.72 -10.79 -6.07
CA PRO A 172 12.85 -9.36 -5.81
C PRO A 172 11.50 -8.66 -5.60
N ALA A 173 10.45 -9.11 -6.30
CA ALA A 173 9.11 -8.58 -6.11
C ALA A 173 8.55 -8.97 -4.74
N LEU A 174 8.77 -10.20 -4.27
CA LEU A 174 8.40 -10.63 -2.92
C LEU A 174 9.21 -9.91 -1.84
N GLU A 175 10.51 -9.66 -2.06
CA GLU A 175 11.36 -8.88 -1.16
C GLU A 175 10.87 -7.43 -1.04
N LYS A 176 10.43 -6.84 -2.15
CA LYS A 176 9.76 -5.52 -2.13
C LYS A 176 8.46 -5.55 -1.33
N LEU A 177 7.62 -6.56 -1.50
CA LEU A 177 6.41 -6.69 -0.68
C LEU A 177 6.74 -6.87 0.81
N ALA A 178 7.79 -7.64 1.13
CA ALA A 178 8.26 -7.82 2.49
C ALA A 178 8.83 -6.52 3.10
N SER A 179 9.44 -5.64 2.30
CA SER A 179 9.88 -4.33 2.81
C SER A 179 8.72 -3.35 3.02
N GLU A 180 7.61 -3.51 2.30
CA GLU A 180 6.40 -2.67 2.38
C GLU A 180 5.38 -3.14 3.43
N VAL A 181 5.43 -4.41 3.87
CA VAL A 181 4.43 -4.98 4.78
C VAL A 181 4.38 -4.24 6.12
N THR A 182 3.18 -4.09 6.65
CA THR A 182 2.91 -3.53 7.98
C THR A 182 2.17 -4.56 8.84
N LEU A 183 1.96 -4.26 10.13
CA LEU A 183 1.13 -5.10 11.01
C LEU A 183 -0.34 -5.21 10.54
N ASN A 184 -0.76 -4.34 9.62
CA ASN A 184 -2.08 -4.39 8.98
C ASN A 184 -2.10 -5.13 7.64
N GLY A 185 -0.98 -5.74 7.23
CA GLY A 185 -0.78 -6.29 5.89
C GLY A 185 -0.07 -5.32 4.97
N LEU A 186 -0.18 -5.55 3.67
CA LEU A 186 0.36 -4.69 2.62
C LEU A 186 -0.51 -3.42 2.50
N PRO A 187 0.10 -2.24 2.39
CA PRO A 187 -0.65 -1.01 2.16
C PRO A 187 -1.46 -1.10 0.86
N GLU A 188 -2.63 -0.45 0.83
CA GLU A 188 -3.41 -0.30 -0.40
C GLU A 188 -2.53 0.32 -1.48
N GLN A 189 -2.55 -0.30 -2.66
CA GLN A 189 -1.74 0.16 -3.76
C GLN A 189 -2.27 1.49 -4.29
N SER A 190 -1.37 2.38 -4.69
CA SER A 190 -1.71 3.47 -5.60
C SER A 190 -2.39 2.90 -6.85
N LYS A 191 -3.40 3.62 -7.38
CA LYS A 191 -4.10 3.24 -8.61
C LYS A 191 -3.09 2.90 -9.72
N GLU A 192 -3.41 1.89 -10.52
CA GLU A 192 -2.66 1.57 -11.74
C GLU A 192 -2.47 2.85 -12.56
N ILE A 193 -1.22 3.27 -12.73
CA ILE A 193 -0.91 4.50 -13.45
C ILE A 193 -1.02 4.18 -14.94
N ASN A 194 -1.98 4.78 -15.62
CA ASN A 194 -2.07 4.69 -17.07
C ASN A 194 -0.78 5.27 -17.69
N PRO A 195 -0.20 4.66 -18.73
CA PRO A 195 0.92 5.24 -19.46
C PRO A 195 0.71 6.70 -19.92
N LEU A 196 -0.53 7.07 -20.25
CA LEU A 196 -0.86 8.47 -20.55
C LEU A 196 -0.82 9.36 -19.29
N ASP A 197 -1.14 8.79 -18.14
CA ASP A 197 -1.03 9.48 -16.85
C ASP A 197 0.44 9.64 -16.45
N ILE A 198 1.33 8.67 -16.68
CA ILE A 198 2.75 8.80 -16.30
C ILE A 198 3.46 9.92 -17.09
N GLN A 199 3.18 10.00 -18.40
CA GLN A 199 3.74 11.08 -19.23
C GLN A 199 3.22 12.44 -18.75
N LYS A 200 1.91 12.56 -18.56
CA LYS A 200 1.29 13.80 -18.08
C LYS A 200 1.81 14.20 -16.68
N MET A 201 1.91 13.24 -15.76
CA MET A 201 2.44 13.47 -14.42
C MET A 201 3.91 13.90 -14.47
N SER A 202 4.69 13.34 -15.40
CA SER A 202 6.08 13.76 -15.63
C SER A 202 6.16 15.20 -16.14
N ASP A 203 5.35 15.55 -17.14
CA ASP A 203 5.31 16.88 -17.74
C ASP A 203 4.84 17.94 -16.73
N ASP A 204 3.80 17.64 -15.95
CA ASP A 204 3.29 18.54 -14.90
C ASP A 204 4.34 18.75 -13.79
N LEU A 205 5.13 17.72 -13.46
CA LEU A 205 6.21 17.81 -12.46
C LEU A 205 7.41 18.58 -13.00
N LEU A 206 7.76 18.41 -14.28
CA LEU A 206 8.76 19.24 -14.99
C LEU A 206 8.33 20.71 -15.01
N LYS A 207 7.05 20.97 -15.26
CA LYS A 207 6.50 22.32 -15.19
C LYS A 207 6.67 22.91 -13.80
N LEU A 208 6.34 22.15 -12.75
CA LEU A 208 6.50 22.61 -11.36
C LEU A 208 7.97 22.90 -11.01
N LEU A 209 8.93 22.08 -11.49
CA LEU A 209 10.37 22.36 -11.38
C LEU A 209 10.78 23.66 -12.07
N ASN A 210 10.25 23.92 -13.26
CA ASN A 210 10.54 25.14 -14.01
C ASN A 210 9.92 26.38 -13.34
N GLU A 211 8.70 26.26 -12.78
CA GLU A 211 8.08 27.33 -12.01
C GLU A 211 8.88 27.65 -10.74
N ALA A 212 9.40 26.65 -10.03
CA ALA A 212 10.28 26.85 -8.88
C ALA A 212 11.58 27.56 -9.28
N ALA A 213 12.22 27.13 -10.37
CA ALA A 213 13.43 27.76 -10.90
C ALA A 213 13.19 29.22 -11.30
N ASN A 214 12.08 29.52 -11.97
CA ASN A 214 11.67 30.88 -12.33
C ASN A 214 11.39 31.77 -11.11
N ALA A 215 10.94 31.18 -10.01
CA ALA A 215 10.78 31.85 -8.72
C ALA A 215 12.11 32.03 -7.96
N GLY A 216 13.26 31.62 -8.54
CA GLY A 216 14.57 31.69 -7.89
C GLY A 216 14.77 30.66 -6.78
N ILE A 217 13.93 29.63 -6.73
CA ILE A 217 13.95 28.60 -5.69
C ILE A 217 14.76 27.40 -6.16
N HIS A 218 15.80 27.06 -5.39
CA HIS A 218 16.60 25.88 -5.64
C HIS A 218 15.89 24.64 -5.09
N ILE A 219 15.54 23.71 -5.98
CA ILE A 219 15.02 22.40 -5.58
C ILE A 219 16.20 21.43 -5.44
N PRO A 220 16.42 20.83 -4.25
CA PRO A 220 17.48 19.86 -4.03
C PRO A 220 17.42 18.70 -5.03
N ASN A 221 18.56 18.35 -5.62
CA ASN A 221 18.67 17.36 -6.70
C ASN A 221 17.76 17.64 -7.92
N GLY A 222 17.30 18.89 -8.12
CA GLY A 222 16.36 19.25 -9.19
C GLY A 222 16.85 18.91 -10.60
N ASP A 223 18.15 19.00 -10.87
CA ASP A 223 18.70 18.62 -12.18
C ASP A 223 18.65 17.11 -12.43
N LYS A 224 18.93 16.29 -11.41
CA LYS A 224 18.79 14.83 -11.49
C LYS A 224 17.33 14.41 -11.64
N MET A 225 16.44 15.10 -10.94
CA MET A 225 15.00 14.90 -11.07
C MET A 225 14.54 15.23 -12.49
N ARG A 226 14.97 16.39 -13.03
CA ARG A 226 14.69 16.80 -14.41
C ARG A 226 15.18 15.77 -15.43
N ASP A 227 16.42 15.31 -15.31
CA ASP A 227 17.00 14.28 -16.20
C ASP A 227 16.13 13.02 -16.27
N LYS A 228 15.65 12.55 -15.13
CA LYS A 228 14.79 11.36 -15.04
C LYS A 228 13.42 11.60 -15.66
N LEU A 229 12.81 12.77 -15.41
CA LEU A 229 11.52 13.14 -16.00
C LEU A 229 11.61 13.34 -17.52
N THR A 230 12.69 13.94 -18.03
CA THR A 230 12.93 14.06 -19.48
C THR A 230 13.08 12.68 -20.12
N THR A 231 13.75 11.74 -19.44
CA THR A 231 13.86 10.34 -19.91
C THR A 231 12.48 9.69 -20.05
N VAL A 232 11.51 10.02 -19.20
CA VAL A 232 10.13 9.55 -19.36
C VAL A 232 9.53 10.08 -20.66
N SER A 233 9.66 11.38 -20.94
CA SER A 233 9.17 11.98 -22.18
C SER A 233 9.83 11.33 -23.41
N ASP A 234 11.14 11.09 -23.36
CA ASP A 234 11.89 10.43 -24.45
C ASP A 234 11.43 8.99 -24.71
N LEU A 235 11.11 8.22 -23.65
CA LEU A 235 10.63 6.83 -23.75
C LEU A 235 9.21 6.76 -24.32
N MET A 236 8.40 7.78 -24.05
CA MET A 236 6.98 7.83 -24.44
C MET A 236 6.76 8.53 -25.78
N ASP A 237 7.80 9.16 -26.35
CA ASP A 237 7.75 9.77 -27.68
C ASP A 237 7.85 8.70 -28.79
N PRO A 238 6.79 8.52 -29.61
CA PRO A 238 6.79 7.54 -30.69
C PRO A 238 7.83 7.83 -31.78
N GLU A 239 8.27 9.09 -31.91
CA GLU A 239 9.23 9.52 -32.92
C GLU A 239 10.68 9.43 -32.43
N ASN A 240 10.93 9.06 -31.17
CA ASN A 240 12.28 9.00 -30.61
C ASN A 240 13.06 7.78 -31.15
N GLU A 241 14.02 8.03 -32.02
CA GLU A 241 14.85 6.99 -32.66
C GLU A 241 15.63 6.09 -31.68
N SER A 242 15.92 6.58 -30.47
CA SER A 242 16.68 5.81 -29.47
C SER A 242 15.83 4.75 -28.78
N TYR A 243 14.51 4.92 -28.75
CA TYR A 243 13.59 4.07 -27.98
C TYR A 243 12.47 3.46 -28.81
N ASN A 244 12.23 3.93 -30.04
CA ASN A 244 11.13 3.46 -30.90
C ASN A 244 11.15 1.94 -31.18
N GLN A 245 12.33 1.30 -31.13
CA GLN A 245 12.51 -0.14 -31.34
C GLN A 245 12.17 -0.99 -30.10
N LEU A 246 11.97 -0.39 -28.93
CA LEU A 246 11.62 -1.14 -27.71
C LEU A 246 10.15 -1.59 -27.74
N PRO A 247 9.82 -2.76 -27.18
CA PRO A 247 8.43 -3.15 -26.94
C PRO A 247 7.71 -2.10 -26.08
N GLU A 248 6.43 -1.83 -26.38
CA GLU A 248 5.62 -0.85 -25.64
C GLU A 248 5.57 -1.13 -24.13
N GLU A 249 5.40 -2.40 -23.72
CA GLU A 249 5.43 -2.80 -22.31
C GLU A 249 6.76 -2.43 -21.64
N THR A 250 7.88 -2.57 -22.35
CA THR A 250 9.22 -2.20 -21.85
C THR A 250 9.38 -0.69 -21.73
N LYS A 251 8.82 0.09 -22.67
CA LYS A 251 8.83 1.56 -22.60
C LYS A 251 8.04 2.04 -21.37
N ILE A 252 6.84 1.51 -21.19
CA ILE A 252 5.96 1.82 -20.05
C ILE A 252 6.66 1.50 -18.73
N GLN A 253 7.22 0.30 -18.60
CA GLN A 253 7.92 -0.12 -17.39
C GLN A 253 9.11 0.82 -17.07
N LYS A 254 9.93 1.15 -18.08
CA LYS A 254 11.05 2.08 -17.91
C LYS A 254 10.61 3.51 -17.61
N ALA A 255 9.48 3.95 -18.16
CA ALA A 255 8.90 5.26 -17.87
C ALA A 255 8.47 5.35 -16.39
N ILE A 256 7.78 4.33 -15.88
CA ILE A 256 7.40 4.23 -14.47
C ILE A 256 8.66 4.25 -13.58
N GLU A 257 9.68 3.43 -13.90
CA GLU A 257 10.92 3.39 -13.13
C GLU A 257 11.66 4.74 -13.09
N ASN A 258 11.69 5.48 -14.20
CA ASN A 258 12.32 6.79 -14.23
C ASN A 258 11.51 7.85 -13.46
N TYR A 259 10.18 7.79 -13.54
CA TYR A 259 9.31 8.65 -12.73
C TYR A 259 9.48 8.39 -11.23
N ASP A 260 9.47 7.13 -10.81
CA ASP A 260 9.70 6.73 -9.42
C ASP A 260 11.07 7.20 -8.93
N ARG A 261 12.12 7.04 -9.75
CA ARG A 261 13.46 7.54 -9.44
C ARG A 261 13.52 9.07 -9.34
N ALA A 262 12.73 9.79 -10.14
CA ALA A 262 12.63 11.24 -10.05
C ALA A 262 12.05 11.66 -8.68
N ILE A 263 10.98 10.99 -8.24
CA ILE A 263 10.38 11.21 -6.92
C ILE A 263 11.39 10.87 -5.80
N GLU A 264 12.04 9.71 -5.87
CA GLU A 264 13.02 9.28 -4.86
C GLU A 264 14.19 10.27 -4.77
N THR A 265 14.67 10.77 -5.91
CA THR A 265 15.74 11.78 -6.01
C THR A 265 15.35 13.07 -5.30
N PHE A 266 14.10 13.52 -5.48
CA PHE A 266 13.56 14.68 -4.79
C PHE A 266 13.45 14.45 -3.28
N ILE A 267 12.83 13.34 -2.86
CA ILE A 267 12.65 13.01 -1.43
C ILE A 267 14.02 12.94 -0.73
N THR A 268 14.99 12.26 -1.34
CA THR A 268 16.35 12.15 -0.82
C THR A 268 17.00 13.52 -0.68
N GLY A 269 16.90 14.37 -1.72
CA GLY A 269 17.47 15.72 -1.68
C GLY A 269 16.86 16.61 -0.59
N VAL A 270 15.54 16.54 -0.41
CA VAL A 270 14.86 17.25 0.67
C VAL A 270 15.31 16.74 2.05
N GLN A 271 15.38 15.42 2.24
CA GLN A 271 15.84 14.82 3.50
C GLN A 271 17.28 15.20 3.83
N GLU A 272 18.17 15.22 2.84
CA GLU A 272 19.56 15.65 3.01
C GLU A 272 19.65 17.13 3.39
N THR A 273 18.90 17.99 2.71
CA THR A 273 18.85 19.43 2.98
C THR A 273 18.36 19.71 4.41
N LEU A 274 17.31 19.01 4.85
CA LEU A 274 16.75 19.15 6.19
C LEU A 274 17.71 18.71 7.31
N LYS A 275 18.72 17.88 7.01
CA LYS A 275 19.75 17.49 7.98
C LYS A 275 20.82 18.57 8.16
N THR A 276 21.05 19.42 7.17
CA THR A 276 22.15 20.39 7.17
C THR A 276 21.72 21.77 7.65
N GLU A 277 20.60 22.29 7.14
CA GLU A 277 20.13 23.63 7.48
C GLU A 277 18.59 23.70 7.39
N PRO A 278 17.91 24.46 8.28
CA PRO A 278 16.49 24.70 8.14
C PRO A 278 16.18 25.44 6.83
N PRO A 279 15.27 24.93 5.99
CA PRO A 279 14.90 25.60 4.74
C PRO A 279 14.18 26.91 5.00
N LYS A 280 14.34 27.86 4.08
CA LYS A 280 13.68 29.16 4.12
C LYS A 280 12.17 29.00 3.97
N PRO A 281 11.35 29.94 4.48
CA PRO A 281 9.89 29.86 4.38
C PRO A 281 9.37 29.65 2.94
N GLU A 282 10.01 30.28 1.95
CA GLU A 282 9.67 30.13 0.53
C GLU A 282 9.99 28.73 0.01
N GLU A 283 11.14 28.16 0.39
CA GLU A 283 11.52 26.78 0.04
C GLU A 283 10.55 25.76 0.67
N VAL A 284 10.14 25.98 1.92
CA VAL A 284 9.12 25.16 2.59
C VAL A 284 7.79 25.19 1.82
N SER A 285 7.38 26.34 1.32
CA SER A 285 6.16 26.47 0.50
C SER A 285 6.25 25.62 -0.77
N TRP A 286 7.40 25.65 -1.45
CA TRP A 286 7.64 24.84 -2.64
C TRP A 286 7.72 23.35 -2.33
N PHE A 287 8.42 22.94 -1.27
CA PHE A 287 8.46 21.53 -0.86
C PHE A 287 7.07 20.97 -0.58
N LYS A 288 6.19 21.77 0.07
CA LYS A 288 4.79 21.39 0.25
C LYS A 288 4.07 21.22 -1.08
N LYS A 289 4.24 22.11 -2.06
CA LYS A 289 3.63 21.98 -3.39
C LYS A 289 4.07 20.69 -4.08
N PHE A 290 5.36 20.39 -4.08
CA PHE A 290 5.89 19.13 -4.64
C PHE A 290 5.32 17.90 -3.95
N LEU A 291 5.30 17.89 -2.61
CA LEU A 291 4.75 16.76 -1.84
C LEU A 291 3.25 16.58 -2.07
N ARG A 292 2.47 17.67 -2.11
CA ARG A 292 1.03 17.64 -2.42
C ARG A 292 0.78 17.07 -3.81
N PHE A 293 1.57 17.50 -4.81
CA PHE A 293 1.50 16.99 -6.17
C PHE A 293 1.81 15.48 -6.22
N ILE A 294 2.96 15.06 -5.69
CA ILE A 294 3.42 13.66 -5.71
C ILE A 294 2.41 12.73 -5.02
N THR A 295 1.82 13.19 -3.91
CA THR A 295 0.86 12.39 -3.14
C THR A 295 -0.58 12.50 -3.64
N GLY A 296 -0.87 13.41 -4.58
CA GLY A 296 -2.24 13.76 -4.97
C GLY A 296 -3.10 14.27 -3.81
N ASN A 297 -2.47 14.76 -2.73
CA ASN A 297 -3.15 15.18 -1.51
C ASN A 297 -2.93 16.67 -1.25
N GLU A 298 -3.83 17.50 -1.78
CA GLU A 298 -3.83 18.96 -1.59
C GLU A 298 -3.92 19.39 -0.11
N LYS A 299 -4.40 18.51 0.77
CA LYS A 299 -4.52 18.78 2.22
C LYS A 299 -3.26 18.46 3.01
N LEU A 300 -2.25 17.87 2.36
CA LEU A 300 -1.01 17.50 3.02
C LEU A 300 -0.30 18.76 3.57
N LEU A 301 0.12 18.69 4.83
CA LEU A 301 0.86 19.76 5.53
C LEU A 301 0.14 21.13 5.54
N GLN A 302 -1.20 21.13 5.53
CA GLN A 302 -2.00 22.35 5.64
C GLN A 302 -1.75 23.11 6.94
N ASN A 303 -1.55 24.42 6.83
CA ASN A 303 -1.50 25.31 7.99
C ASN A 303 -2.93 25.63 8.51
N ALA A 304 -3.01 26.31 9.66
CA ALA A 304 -4.29 26.61 10.31
C ALA A 304 -5.20 27.53 9.46
N ASP A 305 -4.60 28.46 8.70
CA ASP A 305 -5.33 29.41 7.87
C ASP A 305 -5.84 28.75 6.58
N GLU A 306 -5.06 27.87 5.95
CA GLU A 306 -5.49 27.02 4.83
C GLU A 306 -6.69 26.16 5.24
N LYS A 307 -6.64 25.53 6.42
CA LYS A 307 -7.78 24.76 6.96
C LYS A 307 -9.02 25.62 7.17
N ARG A 308 -8.85 26.84 7.68
CA ARG A 308 -9.96 27.78 7.90
C ARG A 308 -10.57 28.23 6.58
N TYR A 309 -9.75 28.52 5.57
CA TYR A 309 -10.21 28.91 4.25
C TYR A 309 -10.98 27.79 3.56
N ASP A 310 -10.48 26.56 3.59
CA ASP A 310 -11.19 25.39 3.03
C ASP A 310 -12.55 25.17 3.69
N GLN A 311 -12.64 25.37 5.01
CA GLN A 311 -13.91 25.30 5.74
C GLN A 311 -14.88 26.38 5.27
N GLN A 312 -14.42 27.62 5.06
CA GLN A 312 -15.25 28.71 4.56
C GLN A 312 -15.79 28.41 3.16
N ILE A 313 -14.94 27.91 2.25
CA ILE A 313 -15.37 27.53 0.89
C ILE A 313 -16.40 26.41 0.93
N LYS A 314 -16.20 25.40 1.79
CA LYS A 314 -17.17 24.30 1.95
C LYS A 314 -18.54 24.83 2.42
N VAL A 315 -18.56 25.68 3.44
CA VAL A 315 -19.78 26.31 3.94
C VAL A 315 -20.48 27.14 2.85
N LEU A 316 -19.72 27.91 2.07
CA LEU A 316 -20.28 28.69 0.95
C LEU A 316 -20.91 27.79 -0.12
N SER A 317 -20.30 26.64 -0.43
CA SER A 317 -20.87 25.65 -1.35
C SER A 317 -22.17 25.07 -0.80
N GLU A 318 -22.19 24.69 0.48
CA GLU A 318 -23.39 24.14 1.13
C GLU A 318 -24.54 25.15 1.16
N ILE A 319 -24.24 26.43 1.43
CA ILE A 319 -25.21 27.54 1.36
C ILE A 319 -25.74 27.72 -0.07
N SER A 320 -24.87 27.65 -1.07
CA SER A 320 -25.26 27.75 -2.49
C SER A 320 -26.22 26.63 -2.88
N ASP A 321 -25.93 25.40 -2.46
CA ASP A 321 -26.78 24.24 -2.73
C ASP A 321 -28.11 24.30 -1.96
N LEU A 322 -28.09 24.79 -0.72
CA LEU A 322 -29.29 25.10 0.05
C LEU A 322 -30.15 26.16 -0.65
N ASN A 323 -29.56 27.24 -1.15
CA ASN A 323 -30.29 28.28 -1.90
C ASN A 323 -30.91 27.74 -3.18
N LYS A 324 -30.21 26.87 -3.93
CA LYS A 324 -30.79 26.18 -5.10
C LYS A 324 -31.98 25.33 -4.71
N LYS A 325 -31.88 24.56 -3.62
CA LYS A 325 -32.99 23.74 -3.10
C LYS A 325 -34.17 24.61 -2.67
N LEU A 326 -33.91 25.71 -1.97
CA LEU A 326 -34.95 26.64 -1.52
C LEU A 326 -35.69 27.28 -2.70
N ASN A 327 -34.94 27.71 -3.73
CA ASN A 327 -35.51 28.29 -4.94
C ASN A 327 -36.21 27.28 -5.85
N SER A 328 -35.98 25.97 -5.65
CA SER A 328 -36.67 24.89 -6.35
C SER A 328 -37.95 24.44 -5.64
N LEU A 329 -38.19 24.89 -4.41
CA LEU A 329 -39.47 24.67 -3.74
C LEU A 329 -40.55 25.50 -4.44
N PRO A 330 -41.78 24.97 -4.60
CA PRO A 330 -42.88 25.73 -5.16
C PRO A 330 -43.07 26.99 -4.33
N GLN A 331 -43.05 28.17 -4.95
CA GLN A 331 -43.46 29.39 -4.26
C GLN A 331 -44.87 29.15 -3.71
N GLU A 332 -45.05 29.38 -2.40
CA GLU A 332 -46.39 29.40 -1.81
C GLU A 332 -47.24 30.34 -2.65
N LYS A 333 -48.27 29.77 -3.28
CA LYS A 333 -49.30 30.56 -3.96
C LYS A 333 -49.82 31.53 -2.92
N ASN A 334 -49.70 32.84 -3.21
CA ASN A 334 -50.41 33.90 -2.51
C ASN A 334 -51.82 33.40 -2.18
N ILE A 335 -52.07 33.18 -0.90
CA ILE A 335 -53.41 32.86 -0.42
C ILE A 335 -54.25 34.10 -0.76
N PRO A 336 -55.34 33.97 -1.53
CA PRO A 336 -56.20 35.10 -1.85
C PRO A 336 -56.73 35.66 -0.54
N SER A 337 -56.49 36.96 -0.31
CA SER A 337 -57.28 37.70 0.65
C SER A 337 -58.71 37.77 0.11
N GLU A 338 -59.68 37.22 0.83
CA GLU A 338 -61.08 37.65 0.93
C GLU A 338 -61.92 36.62 1.73
N PRO A 339 -63.07 36.98 2.35
CA PRO A 339 -63.89 38.15 2.07
C PRO A 339 -64.21 39.06 3.26
N GLU A 340 -64.54 40.30 2.90
CA GLU A 340 -65.32 41.24 3.70
C GLU A 340 -66.56 40.56 4.30
N HIS A 341 -66.65 40.56 5.63
CA HIS A 341 -67.94 40.46 6.31
C HIS A 341 -68.42 41.86 6.64
N THR A 342 -69.20 42.43 5.73
CA THR A 342 -70.19 43.44 6.08
C THR A 342 -71.33 42.74 6.80
N LEU A 343 -71.45 42.98 8.11
CA LEU A 343 -72.76 43.02 8.77
C LEU A 343 -72.82 44.25 9.65
N ASP A 344 -73.91 44.95 9.38
CA ASP A 344 -74.24 46.33 9.66
C ASP A 344 -74.96 46.47 11.01
N HIS A 345 -74.97 47.72 11.48
CA HIS A 345 -75.89 48.31 12.44
C HIS A 345 -75.77 47.97 13.93
N GLY A 346 -75.51 49.02 14.71
CA GLY A 346 -76.11 49.15 16.03
C GLY A 346 -75.40 50.08 17.01
N ASN A 347 -75.52 51.39 16.77
CA ASN A 347 -75.61 52.47 17.76
C ASN A 347 -74.57 52.55 18.90
N GLU A 348 -73.81 53.65 18.95
CA GLU A 348 -74.07 54.78 19.87
C GLU A 348 -74.08 54.34 21.34
N SER A 349 -73.33 54.91 22.27
CA SER A 349 -72.62 56.17 22.33
C SER A 349 -72.19 56.28 23.79
N HIS A 350 -71.03 56.90 24.04
CA HIS A 350 -70.67 57.50 25.34
C HIS A 350 -70.51 56.51 26.51
N MET A 351 -69.68 56.71 27.52
CA MET A 351 -68.75 57.76 27.91
C MET A 351 -67.90 57.11 29.02
N LYS A 352 -66.61 57.43 29.05
CA LYS A 352 -65.75 57.54 30.24
C LYS A 352 -66.19 56.77 31.50
N LEU A 353 -65.50 55.67 31.81
CA LEU A 353 -64.37 55.63 32.75
C LEU A 353 -63.68 54.26 32.66
#